data_AF-A0A6J6Z3E8-F1
#
_entry.id   AF-A0A6J6Z3E8-F1
#
_cell.length_a   1.000
_cell.length_b   1.000
_cell.length_c   1.000
_cell.angle_alpha   90.00
_cell.angle_beta   90.00
_cell.angle_gamma   90.00
#
_symmetry.space_group_name_H-M   'P 1'
#
loop_
_entity.id
_entity.type
_entity.pdbx_description
1 polymer ?
#
loop_
_entity_poly.entity_id
_entity_poly.type
_entity_poly.pdbx_seq_one_letter_code
_entity_poly.pdbx_strand_id
1 'polypeptide(L)'
;MNSAEKIILNAAMSRTERSAQDWFDYKNSTPQSEMPHMLSWCGGFIYKNLQSMGKNDEYLKGIYRYNWTASQYRLGRLAPILEKISSQIEIAPVKSFGLNNTNSSLGLRPIGDFDFFASIRDLPSLREILLADGYSLFMDIEMEEFNDKILSSRGSWSYHKPPIDDLDIHWKLFDEHSNKFNQDIVKRNSYLTESKWGRHRSLTNEMAAVVISHHHALQGGGSYSGLCDLNLILKDCSLDQVRNLVHKVGFLEVFDRQLAIIESVTRIPTWKGVSRPSKLPRVLPKVTSKKLHIFKFIQEKTLRSSLIYKMWLLLGAKSRVEEILLKYIKAFSSWSSYMSTNIASVKLTANLQLGTGWHYRYPGNNFQWTSYPDTRVILHSGDPGKYELNINLVPFTWGICLSSRIDCFINGKFFGNIDKTGSSFTFIVETNEEINELSFRSPKPWNSDLNVLIYNWLRMQLPVESISATRILNQDEFK
;
A
#
# COMPACT_ATOMS: atom_id res chain seq x y z
N MET A 1 8.72 -9.23 -18.85
CA MET A 1 9.09 -10.61 -18.47
C MET A 1 10.07 -11.15 -19.49
N ASN A 2 11.31 -11.40 -19.07
CA ASN A 2 12.37 -11.97 -19.91
C ASN A 2 12.19 -13.50 -20.11
N SER A 3 13.08 -14.14 -20.88
CA SER A 3 13.00 -15.59 -21.18
C SER A 3 13.18 -16.46 -19.93
N ALA A 4 14.17 -16.15 -19.08
CA ALA A 4 14.45 -16.90 -17.85
C ALA A 4 13.26 -16.90 -16.88
N GLU A 5 12.67 -15.72 -16.66
CA GLU A 5 11.47 -15.56 -15.82
C GLU A 5 10.30 -16.41 -16.33
N LYS A 6 10.08 -16.44 -17.65
CA LYS A 6 9.02 -17.27 -18.26
C LYS A 6 9.24 -18.75 -18.01
N ILE A 7 10.47 -19.24 -18.12
CA ILE A 7 10.80 -20.66 -17.88
C ILE A 7 10.55 -21.03 -16.42
N ILE A 8 11.07 -20.22 -15.50
CA ILE A 8 10.90 -20.41 -14.04
C ILE A 8 9.43 -20.40 -13.66
N LEU A 9 8.67 -19.44 -14.17
CA LEU A 9 7.25 -19.32 -13.87
C LEU A 9 6.41 -20.45 -14.48
N ASN A 10 6.73 -20.88 -15.71
CA ASN A 10 6.10 -22.05 -16.31
C ASN A 10 6.35 -23.30 -15.46
N ALA A 11 7.59 -23.53 -15.04
CA ALA A 11 7.95 -24.66 -14.18
C ALA A 11 7.27 -24.58 -12.79
N ALA A 12 7.11 -23.38 -12.23
CA ALA A 12 6.46 -23.17 -10.94
C ALA A 12 4.93 -23.35 -11.00
N MET A 13 4.30 -23.03 -12.13
CA MET A 13 2.84 -23.04 -12.26
C MET A 13 2.28 -24.30 -12.95
N SER A 14 3.08 -24.95 -13.80
CA SER A 14 2.67 -26.07 -14.67
C SER A 14 3.30 -27.41 -14.26
N ARG A 15 2.53 -28.49 -14.42
CA ARG A 15 2.93 -29.89 -14.17
C ARG A 15 2.94 -30.69 -15.48
N THR A 16 3.77 -30.26 -16.43
CA THR A 16 3.84 -30.90 -17.76
C THR A 16 5.26 -31.37 -18.05
N GLU A 17 5.41 -32.42 -18.86
CA GLU A 17 6.73 -32.88 -19.32
C GLU A 17 7.53 -31.76 -19.99
N ARG A 18 6.84 -30.93 -20.78
CA ARG A 18 7.44 -29.76 -21.40
C ARG A 18 8.00 -28.77 -20.36
N SER A 19 7.21 -28.38 -19.36
CA SER A 19 7.67 -27.42 -18.34
C SER A 19 8.82 -27.97 -17.50
N ALA A 20 8.84 -29.28 -17.26
CA ALA A 20 9.97 -29.95 -16.62
C ALA A 20 11.22 -29.97 -17.52
N GLN A 21 11.08 -30.27 -18.81
CA GLN A 21 12.18 -30.25 -19.76
C GLN A 21 12.79 -28.85 -19.90
N ASP A 22 11.94 -27.82 -20.10
CA ASP A 22 12.38 -26.42 -20.19
C ASP A 22 13.16 -26.00 -18.94
N TRP A 23 12.75 -26.47 -17.75
CA TRP A 23 13.49 -26.24 -16.49
C TRP A 23 14.87 -26.89 -16.51
N PHE A 24 14.97 -28.18 -16.86
CA PHE A 24 16.26 -28.87 -16.84
C PHE A 24 17.22 -28.32 -17.90
N ASP A 25 16.74 -27.97 -19.09
CA ASP A 25 17.56 -27.34 -20.13
C ASP A 25 18.10 -25.99 -19.68
N TYR A 26 17.24 -25.16 -19.07
CA TYR A 26 17.66 -23.88 -18.49
C TYR A 26 18.68 -24.06 -17.35
N LYS A 27 18.42 -25.01 -16.45
CA LYS A 27 19.32 -25.31 -15.33
C LYS A 27 20.69 -25.78 -15.80
N ASN A 28 20.75 -26.62 -16.83
CA ASN A 28 22.00 -27.17 -17.35
C ASN A 28 22.80 -26.14 -18.16
N SER A 29 22.14 -25.12 -18.72
CA SER A 29 22.78 -24.07 -19.51
C SER A 29 23.12 -22.80 -18.72
N THR A 30 22.63 -22.67 -17.48
CA THR A 30 22.84 -21.48 -16.65
C THR A 30 23.64 -21.83 -15.39
N PRO A 31 24.81 -21.20 -15.16
CA PRO A 31 25.55 -21.35 -13.91
C PRO A 31 24.70 -20.99 -12.68
N GLN A 32 24.89 -21.69 -11.56
CA GLN A 32 24.13 -21.42 -10.34
C GLN A 32 24.29 -19.98 -9.83
N SER A 33 25.48 -19.38 -10.01
CA SER A 33 25.77 -17.99 -9.67
C SER A 33 24.99 -16.96 -10.49
N GLU A 34 24.44 -17.37 -11.63
CA GLU A 34 23.67 -16.52 -12.55
C GLU A 34 22.15 -16.76 -12.42
N MET A 35 21.75 -17.69 -11.54
CA MET A 35 20.35 -17.98 -11.32
C MET A 35 19.63 -16.77 -10.70
N PRO A 36 18.45 -16.40 -11.21
CA PRO A 36 17.75 -15.22 -10.74
C PRO A 36 17.22 -15.42 -9.31
N HIS A 37 17.26 -14.34 -8.53
CA HIS A 37 16.80 -14.30 -7.14
C HIS A 37 15.36 -14.80 -6.95
N MET A 38 14.53 -14.75 -8.00
CA MET A 38 13.17 -15.29 -8.01
C MET A 38 13.08 -16.77 -7.58
N LEU A 39 14.14 -17.57 -7.75
CA LEU A 39 14.13 -18.97 -7.31
C LEU A 39 13.97 -19.12 -5.80
N SER A 40 14.37 -18.14 -4.99
CA SER A 40 14.07 -18.17 -3.54
C SER A 40 12.56 -18.18 -3.26
N TRP A 41 11.77 -17.55 -4.14
CA TRP A 41 10.33 -17.40 -4.01
C TRP A 41 9.52 -18.43 -4.80
N CYS A 42 10.06 -18.96 -5.90
CA CYS A 42 9.35 -19.88 -6.79
C CYS A 42 9.90 -21.32 -6.75
N GLY A 43 11.12 -21.53 -6.24
CA GLY A 43 11.82 -22.81 -6.33
C GLY A 43 11.10 -23.97 -5.64
N GLY A 44 10.43 -23.72 -4.52
CA GLY A 44 9.64 -24.74 -3.82
C GLY A 44 8.41 -25.20 -4.62
N PHE A 45 7.81 -24.33 -5.43
CA PHE A 45 6.74 -24.71 -6.36
C PHE A 45 7.24 -25.61 -7.48
N ILE A 46 8.40 -25.26 -8.07
CA ILE A 46 9.03 -26.08 -9.12
C ILE A 46 9.35 -27.46 -8.56
N TYR A 47 9.97 -27.54 -7.38
CA TYR A 47 10.27 -28.80 -6.71
C TYR A 47 9.02 -29.67 -6.54
N LYS A 48 7.93 -29.09 -5.99
CA LYS A 48 6.67 -29.83 -5.78
C LYS A 48 6.07 -30.33 -7.09
N ASN A 49 6.14 -29.54 -8.17
CA ASN A 49 5.64 -29.96 -9.48
C ASN A 49 6.49 -31.09 -10.06
N LEU A 50 7.83 -30.99 -10.03
CA LEU A 50 8.73 -32.06 -10.49
C LEU A 50 8.53 -33.34 -9.70
N GLN A 51 8.41 -33.24 -8.37
CA GLN A 51 8.17 -34.39 -7.49
C GLN A 51 6.85 -35.10 -7.85
N SER A 52 5.79 -34.34 -8.15
CA SER A 52 4.51 -34.92 -8.58
C SER A 52 4.57 -35.66 -9.92
N MET A 53 5.64 -35.45 -10.70
CA MET A 53 5.94 -36.12 -11.96
C MET A 53 7.00 -37.22 -11.81
N GLY A 54 7.40 -37.58 -10.58
CA GLY A 54 8.46 -38.56 -10.33
C GLY A 54 9.87 -38.09 -10.70
N LYS A 55 10.06 -36.78 -10.93
CA LYS A 55 11.36 -36.16 -11.20
C LYS A 55 11.92 -35.54 -9.94
N ASN A 56 13.25 -35.50 -9.83
CA ASN A 56 13.93 -34.94 -8.67
C ASN A 56 14.98 -33.91 -9.08
N ASP A 57 15.13 -32.88 -8.25
CA ASP A 57 16.13 -31.84 -8.40
C ASP A 57 16.67 -31.47 -7.01
N GLU A 58 17.89 -31.90 -6.70
CA GLU A 58 18.47 -31.72 -5.36
C GLU A 58 18.69 -30.24 -4.99
N TYR A 59 18.91 -29.36 -5.99
CA TYR A 59 19.07 -27.93 -5.73
C TYR A 59 17.74 -27.31 -5.28
N LEU A 60 16.65 -27.59 -6.02
CA LEU A 60 15.32 -27.10 -5.65
C LEU A 60 14.80 -27.74 -4.36
N LYS A 61 15.15 -29.00 -4.09
CA LYS A 61 14.88 -29.66 -2.80
C LYS A 61 15.58 -28.95 -1.65
N GLY A 62 16.80 -28.47 -1.85
CA GLY A 62 17.52 -27.62 -0.91
C GLY A 62 16.76 -26.34 -0.59
N ILE A 63 16.31 -25.61 -1.62
CA ILE A 63 15.47 -24.41 -1.47
C ILE A 63 14.18 -24.72 -0.69
N TYR A 64 13.49 -25.80 -1.06
CA TYR A 64 12.25 -26.21 -0.39
C TYR A 64 12.46 -26.51 1.10
N ARG A 65 13.52 -27.27 1.44
CA ARG A 65 13.87 -27.60 2.83
C ARG A 65 14.28 -26.36 3.63
N TYR A 66 15.04 -25.46 3.02
CA TYR A 66 15.40 -24.17 3.62
C TYR A 66 14.15 -23.36 3.94
N ASN A 67 13.27 -23.17 2.96
CA ASN A 67 12.01 -22.43 3.12
C ASN A 67 11.12 -23.05 4.21
N TRP A 68 11.00 -24.38 4.22
CA TRP A 68 10.22 -25.10 5.22
C TRP A 68 10.79 -24.88 6.64
N THR A 69 12.11 -25.02 6.79
CA THR A 69 12.78 -24.86 8.09
C THR A 69 12.69 -23.43 8.59
N ALA A 70 12.98 -22.45 7.73
CA ALA A 70 12.89 -21.03 8.06
C ALA A 70 11.46 -20.64 8.45
N SER A 71 10.45 -21.07 7.68
CA SER A 71 9.04 -20.78 7.96
C SER A 71 8.57 -21.44 9.26
N GLN A 72 8.97 -22.68 9.53
CA GLN A 72 8.65 -23.35 10.81
C GLN A 72 9.28 -22.64 12.00
N TYR A 73 10.54 -22.23 11.89
CA TYR A 73 11.23 -21.48 12.95
C TYR A 73 10.51 -20.16 13.25
N ARG A 74 10.19 -19.39 12.20
CA ARG A 74 9.45 -18.12 12.32
C ARG A 74 8.07 -18.32 12.95
N LEU A 75 7.33 -19.34 12.50
CA LEU A 75 6.02 -19.68 13.07
C LEU A 75 6.09 -20.13 14.53
N GLY A 76 7.11 -20.90 14.90
CA GLY A 76 7.31 -21.33 16.29
C GLY A 76 7.53 -20.13 17.22
N ARG A 77 8.25 -19.11 16.76
CA ARG A 77 8.48 -17.87 17.53
C ARG A 77 7.23 -17.00 17.63
N LEU A 78 6.38 -17.02 16.61
CA LEU A 78 5.17 -16.20 16.58
C LEU A 78 3.97 -16.86 17.28
N ALA A 79 3.94 -18.19 17.36
CA ALA A 79 2.81 -18.94 17.92
C ALA A 79 2.32 -18.43 19.29
N PRO A 80 3.17 -18.10 20.29
CA PRO A 80 2.70 -17.63 21.59
C PRO A 80 1.91 -16.32 21.53
N ILE A 81 2.36 -15.35 20.71
CA ILE A 81 1.65 -14.08 20.58
C ILE A 81 0.36 -14.25 19.78
N LEU A 82 0.33 -15.17 18.79
CA LEU A 82 -0.91 -15.50 18.07
C LEU A 82 -1.93 -16.21 18.96
N GLU A 83 -1.49 -17.07 19.86
CA GLU A 83 -2.36 -17.72 20.85
C GLU A 83 -2.96 -16.67 21.80
N LYS A 84 -2.12 -15.77 22.30
CA LYS A 84 -2.57 -14.65 23.14
C LYS A 84 -3.58 -13.76 22.42
N ILE A 85 -3.32 -13.40 21.15
CA ILE A 85 -4.25 -12.59 20.34
C ILE A 85 -5.55 -13.35 20.08
N SER A 86 -5.46 -14.58 19.58
CA SER A 86 -6.62 -15.38 19.16
C SER A 86 -7.54 -15.80 20.31
N SER A 87 -7.03 -15.84 21.54
CA SER A 87 -7.83 -16.06 22.75
C SER A 87 -8.83 -14.91 23.05
N GLN A 88 -8.58 -13.72 22.49
CA GLN A 88 -9.35 -12.51 22.80
C GLN A 88 -9.96 -11.84 21.56
N ILE A 89 -9.34 -12.04 20.38
CA ILE A 89 -9.64 -11.31 19.16
C ILE A 89 -9.75 -12.27 17.99
N GLU A 90 -10.84 -12.16 17.22
CA GLU A 90 -10.96 -12.91 15.96
C GLU A 90 -10.03 -12.30 14.91
N ILE A 91 -8.96 -13.03 14.59
CA ILE A 91 -8.05 -12.72 13.49
C ILE A 91 -8.25 -13.69 12.31
N ALA A 92 -7.92 -13.23 11.10
CA ALA A 92 -7.85 -14.08 9.91
C ALA A 92 -6.48 -13.94 9.25
N PRO A 93 -5.64 -14.99 9.19
CA PRO A 93 -4.44 -15.00 8.36
C PRO A 93 -4.76 -14.69 6.90
N VAL A 94 -3.99 -13.79 6.29
CA VAL A 94 -4.18 -13.40 4.88
C VAL A 94 -2.89 -13.55 4.07
N LYS A 95 -2.99 -13.31 2.76
CA LYS A 95 -1.89 -13.40 1.80
C LYS A 95 -1.09 -14.71 1.93
N SER A 96 0.23 -14.60 2.02
CA SER A 96 1.19 -15.71 2.08
C SER A 96 0.97 -16.60 3.29
N PHE A 97 0.75 -15.97 4.44
CA PHE A 97 0.62 -16.66 5.71
C PHE A 97 -0.70 -17.42 5.77
N GLY A 98 -1.79 -16.82 5.26
CA GLY A 98 -3.08 -17.49 5.12
C GLY A 98 -3.02 -18.73 4.23
N LEU A 99 -2.36 -18.64 3.06
CA LEU A 99 -2.20 -19.78 2.15
C LEU A 99 -1.45 -20.96 2.80
N ASN A 100 -0.33 -20.64 3.46
CA ASN A 100 0.53 -21.60 4.16
C ASN A 100 -0.14 -22.26 5.36
N ASN A 101 -1.16 -21.62 5.95
CA ASN A 101 -1.87 -22.16 7.11
C ASN A 101 -3.06 -23.06 6.71
N THR A 102 -3.66 -22.85 5.53
CA THR A 102 -4.86 -23.60 5.12
C THR A 102 -4.58 -24.75 4.15
N ASN A 103 -3.73 -24.56 3.14
CA ASN A 103 -3.68 -25.48 1.99
C ASN A 103 -2.29 -25.73 1.38
N SER A 104 -1.23 -25.06 1.83
CA SER A 104 0.10 -25.20 1.23
C SER A 104 1.20 -25.67 2.19
N SER A 105 2.24 -26.24 1.60
CA SER A 105 3.44 -26.60 2.33
C SER A 105 4.26 -25.34 2.64
N LEU A 106 4.75 -25.24 3.88
CA LEU A 106 5.71 -24.23 4.32
C LEU A 106 7.01 -24.20 3.50
N GLY A 107 7.29 -25.23 2.69
CA GLY A 107 8.45 -25.28 1.82
C GLY A 107 8.28 -24.60 0.46
N LEU A 108 7.09 -24.16 0.08
CA LEU A 108 6.86 -23.60 -1.26
C LEU A 108 7.61 -22.29 -1.50
N ARG A 109 7.60 -21.40 -0.50
CA ARG A 109 8.29 -20.11 -0.52
C ARG A 109 8.48 -19.58 0.89
N PRO A 110 9.42 -18.66 1.13
CA PRO A 110 9.54 -18.02 2.43
C PRO A 110 8.27 -17.23 2.76
N ILE A 111 7.88 -17.29 4.03
CA ILE A 111 7.01 -16.29 4.65
C ILE A 111 7.86 -15.03 4.78
N GLY A 112 7.43 -13.89 4.22
CA GLY A 112 8.20 -12.64 4.29
C GLY A 112 7.90 -11.87 5.58
N ASP A 113 6.61 -11.74 5.85
CA ASP A 113 5.94 -11.08 6.96
C ASP A 113 4.70 -11.89 7.35
N PHE A 114 4.08 -11.54 8.47
CA PHE A 114 2.87 -12.21 8.92
C PHE A 114 1.66 -11.28 8.82
N ASP A 115 0.85 -11.51 7.80
CA ASP A 115 -0.34 -10.71 7.55
C ASP A 115 -1.60 -11.25 8.21
N PHE A 116 -2.32 -10.39 8.92
CA PHE A 116 -3.60 -10.72 9.54
C PHE A 116 -4.65 -9.67 9.23
N PHE A 117 -5.87 -10.11 8.96
CA PHE A 117 -7.03 -9.26 9.09
C PHE A 117 -7.55 -9.27 10.52
N ALA A 118 -7.81 -8.08 11.07
CA ALA A 118 -8.53 -7.87 12.32
C ALA A 118 -9.61 -6.78 12.11
N SER A 119 -10.71 -6.88 12.86
CA SER A 119 -11.72 -5.83 12.84
C SER A 119 -11.14 -4.51 13.35
N ILE A 120 -11.51 -3.38 12.73
CA ILE A 120 -11.08 -2.05 13.22
C ILE A 120 -11.47 -1.80 14.69
N ARG A 121 -12.54 -2.46 15.17
CA ARG A 121 -13.01 -2.35 16.56
C ARG A 121 -12.07 -3.02 17.55
N ASP A 122 -11.31 -4.02 17.10
CA ASP A 122 -10.43 -4.82 17.95
C ASP A 122 -8.99 -4.28 17.93
N LEU A 123 -8.69 -3.31 17.06
CA LEU A 123 -7.35 -2.72 16.96
C LEU A 123 -6.83 -2.14 18.29
N PRO A 124 -7.63 -1.44 19.12
CA PRO A 124 -7.14 -0.97 20.42
C PRO A 124 -6.64 -2.11 21.31
N SER A 125 -7.43 -3.17 21.45
CA SER A 125 -7.07 -4.35 22.25
C SER A 125 -5.92 -5.15 21.64
N LEU A 126 -5.91 -5.34 20.32
CA LEU A 126 -4.82 -5.99 19.61
C LEU A 126 -3.49 -5.27 19.86
N ARG A 127 -3.53 -3.94 19.76
CA ARG A 127 -2.38 -3.09 20.03
C ARG A 127 -1.90 -3.23 21.47
N GLU A 128 -2.79 -3.19 22.46
CA GLU A 128 -2.41 -3.39 23.86
C GLU A 128 -1.72 -4.74 24.07
N ILE A 129 -2.24 -5.81 23.46
CA ILE A 129 -1.63 -7.14 23.50
C ILE A 129 -0.21 -7.13 22.89
N LEU A 130 -0.05 -6.51 21.73
CA LEU A 130 1.22 -6.41 21.00
C LEU A 130 2.26 -5.58 21.76
N LEU A 131 1.89 -4.39 22.24
CA LEU A 131 2.76 -3.51 23.03
C LEU A 131 3.19 -4.18 24.34
N ALA A 132 2.26 -4.87 25.03
CA ALA A 132 2.58 -5.62 26.24
C ALA A 132 3.50 -6.82 25.97
N ASP A 133 3.54 -7.33 24.74
CA ASP A 133 4.49 -8.36 24.32
C ASP A 133 5.82 -7.75 23.84
N GLY A 134 5.98 -6.43 23.83
CA GLY A 134 7.20 -5.75 23.42
C GLY A 134 7.33 -5.51 21.91
N TYR A 135 6.22 -5.60 21.17
CA TYR A 135 6.18 -5.03 19.82
C TYR A 135 6.08 -3.51 19.88
N SER A 136 6.68 -2.83 18.90
CA SER A 136 6.49 -1.41 18.65
C SER A 136 5.81 -1.19 17.29
N LEU A 137 5.24 0.00 17.08
CA LEU A 137 4.82 0.40 15.75
C LEU A 137 6.05 0.48 14.85
N PHE A 138 5.97 -0.10 13.65
CA PHE A 138 7.08 -0.05 12.70
C PHE A 138 7.47 1.41 12.39
N MET A 139 8.77 1.69 12.29
CA MET A 139 9.36 3.05 12.18
C MET A 139 9.14 3.96 13.39
N ASP A 140 8.94 3.40 14.58
CA ASP A 140 8.93 4.13 15.86
C ASP A 140 7.94 5.31 15.89
N ILE A 141 6.76 5.11 15.30
CA ILE A 141 5.73 6.13 15.23
C ILE A 141 5.00 6.26 16.56
N GLU A 142 4.70 7.51 16.94
CA GLU A 142 3.89 7.79 18.12
C GLU A 142 2.40 7.44 17.95
N MET A 143 1.73 7.18 19.07
CA MET A 143 0.37 6.67 19.05
C MET A 143 -0.65 7.66 18.50
N GLU A 144 -0.48 8.93 18.81
CA GLU A 144 -1.28 10.05 18.33
C GLU A 144 -1.23 10.09 16.81
N GLU A 145 -0.03 9.98 16.24
CA GLU A 145 0.15 9.96 14.79
C GLU A 145 -0.49 8.73 14.15
N PHE A 146 -0.31 7.54 14.73
CA PHE A 146 -0.94 6.34 14.22
C PHE A 146 -2.46 6.50 14.11
N ASN A 147 -3.10 6.97 15.18
CA ASN A 147 -4.56 7.13 15.22
C ASN A 147 -5.05 8.21 14.23
N ASP A 148 -4.31 9.31 14.09
CA ASP A 148 -4.78 10.47 13.34
C ASP A 148 -4.50 10.37 11.84
N LYS A 149 -3.31 9.84 11.48
CA LYS A 149 -2.82 9.82 10.10
C LYS A 149 -2.92 8.45 9.47
N ILE A 150 -2.43 7.42 10.14
CA ILE A 150 -2.30 6.08 9.54
C ILE A 150 -3.65 5.39 9.49
N LEU A 151 -4.35 5.33 10.61
CA LEU A 151 -5.63 4.63 10.72
C LEU A 151 -6.70 5.19 9.78
N SER A 152 -6.68 6.50 9.55
CA SER A 152 -7.60 7.21 8.65
C SER A 152 -7.26 7.03 7.17
N SER A 153 -5.97 6.95 6.83
CA SER A 153 -5.50 6.97 5.43
C SER A 153 -5.19 5.59 4.84
N ARG A 154 -4.89 4.58 5.68
CA ARG A 154 -4.49 3.23 5.25
C ARG A 154 -5.50 2.16 5.66
N GLY A 155 -5.24 0.94 5.18
CA GLY A 155 -5.95 -0.29 5.54
C GLY A 155 -5.13 -1.27 6.35
N SER A 156 -3.82 -1.03 6.49
CA SER A 156 -2.94 -1.89 7.25
C SER A 156 -1.78 -1.14 7.88
N TRP A 157 -1.15 -1.78 8.87
CA TRP A 157 0.07 -1.32 9.49
C TRP A 157 0.90 -2.42 10.13
N SER A 158 2.22 -2.27 10.05
CA SER A 158 3.19 -3.22 10.59
C SER A 158 3.59 -2.92 12.03
N TYR A 159 3.72 -3.97 12.83
CA TYR A 159 4.34 -3.95 14.15
C TYR A 159 5.66 -4.73 14.10
N HIS A 160 6.68 -4.19 14.77
CA HIS A 160 8.04 -4.75 14.77
C HIS A 160 8.45 -5.17 16.18
N LYS A 161 9.23 -6.25 16.29
CA LYS A 161 9.87 -6.65 17.54
C LYS A 161 11.19 -7.34 17.22
N PRO A 162 12.36 -6.67 17.23
CA PRO A 162 13.62 -7.34 16.94
C PRO A 162 13.89 -8.48 17.95
N PRO A 163 14.47 -9.64 17.54
CA PRO A 163 14.77 -10.07 16.18
C PRO A 163 13.62 -10.92 15.57
N ILE A 164 12.38 -10.73 16.02
CA ILE A 164 11.17 -11.35 15.48
C ILE A 164 10.76 -10.61 14.19
N ASP A 165 10.03 -11.32 13.35
CA ASP A 165 9.48 -10.79 12.11
C ASP A 165 8.33 -9.80 12.32
N ASP A 166 8.10 -9.00 11.30
CA ASP A 166 7.02 -8.01 11.26
C ASP A 166 5.64 -8.67 11.22
N LEU A 167 4.72 -8.08 11.97
CA LEU A 167 3.29 -8.38 11.95
C LEU A 167 2.55 -7.28 11.19
N ASP A 168 2.03 -7.57 10.00
CA ASP A 168 1.20 -6.62 9.24
C ASP A 168 -0.29 -6.83 9.58
N ILE A 169 -0.88 -5.86 10.26
CA ILE A 169 -2.26 -5.88 10.70
C ILE A 169 -3.12 -5.11 9.72
N HIS A 170 -3.99 -5.82 9.02
CA HIS A 170 -4.97 -5.29 8.08
C HIS A 170 -6.32 -5.10 8.77
N TRP A 171 -6.86 -3.88 8.75
CA TRP A 171 -8.27 -3.61 9.07
C TRP A 171 -9.13 -3.33 7.83
N LYS A 172 -8.48 -3.16 6.67
CA LYS A 172 -9.10 -3.19 5.34
C LYS A 172 -8.22 -4.02 4.41
N LEU A 173 -8.81 -5.05 3.79
CA LEU A 173 -8.17 -5.80 2.70
C LEU A 173 -8.34 -5.08 1.36
N PHE A 174 -9.41 -4.28 1.26
CA PHE A 174 -9.76 -3.48 0.11
C PHE A 174 -10.00 -2.03 0.57
N ASP A 175 -8.98 -1.21 0.38
CA ASP A 175 -8.89 0.16 0.89
C ASP A 175 -9.95 1.12 0.33
N GLU A 176 -10.40 0.83 -0.89
CA GLU A 176 -11.49 1.51 -1.58
C GLU A 176 -12.86 1.36 -0.89
N HIS A 177 -13.01 0.37 -0.01
CA HIS A 177 -14.29 -0.02 0.58
C HIS A 177 -14.36 0.39 2.05
N SER A 178 -15.58 0.51 2.56
CA SER A 178 -15.79 0.81 3.98
C SER A 178 -15.27 -0.31 4.90
N ASN A 179 -14.96 0.04 6.16
CA ASN A 179 -14.62 -0.96 7.19
C ASN A 179 -15.71 -2.02 7.34
N LYS A 180 -16.99 -1.61 7.30
CA LYS A 180 -18.13 -2.53 7.37
C LYS A 180 -18.13 -3.52 6.20
N PHE A 181 -17.84 -3.07 4.98
CA PHE A 181 -17.74 -3.96 3.83
C PHE A 181 -16.62 -4.98 4.00
N ASN A 182 -15.43 -4.53 4.43
CA ASN A 182 -14.28 -5.41 4.68
C ASN A 182 -14.60 -6.46 5.76
N GLN A 183 -15.20 -6.05 6.88
CA GLN A 183 -15.65 -6.96 7.93
C GLN A 183 -16.70 -7.97 7.41
N ASP A 184 -17.73 -7.48 6.71
CA ASP A 184 -18.82 -8.31 6.20
C ASP A 184 -18.33 -9.32 5.16
N ILE A 185 -17.44 -8.91 4.23
CA ILE A 185 -16.94 -9.80 3.19
C ILE A 185 -15.98 -10.85 3.75
N VAL A 186 -15.12 -10.51 4.71
CA VAL A 186 -14.29 -11.50 5.40
C VAL A 186 -15.17 -12.47 6.17
N LYS A 187 -16.09 -11.97 7.01
CA LYS A 187 -16.97 -12.82 7.84
C LYS A 187 -17.79 -13.82 7.01
N ARG A 188 -18.30 -13.40 5.84
CA ARG A 188 -19.11 -14.26 4.96
C ARG A 188 -18.28 -15.28 4.17
N ASN A 189 -17.01 -14.99 3.90
CA ASN A 189 -16.13 -15.85 3.11
C ASN A 189 -14.95 -16.35 3.94
N SER A 190 -15.23 -16.68 5.20
CA SER A 190 -14.33 -17.41 6.08
C SER A 190 -15.12 -18.24 7.07
N TYR A 191 -14.47 -19.25 7.63
CA TYR A 191 -15.02 -20.12 8.67
C TYR A 191 -14.09 -20.12 9.88
N LEU A 192 -14.65 -20.41 11.05
CA LEU A 192 -13.85 -20.55 12.27
C LEU A 192 -13.15 -21.90 12.24
N THR A 193 -11.87 -21.89 12.61
CA THR A 193 -11.07 -23.10 12.78
C THR A 193 -10.14 -22.93 13.98
N GLU A 194 -9.52 -24.03 14.39
CA GLU A 194 -8.55 -24.07 15.47
C GLU A 194 -7.24 -24.65 14.93
N SER A 195 -6.11 -24.07 15.34
CA SER A 195 -4.77 -24.57 15.03
C SER A 195 -3.90 -24.56 16.28
N LYS A 196 -2.62 -24.91 16.13
CA LYS A 196 -1.61 -24.87 17.19
C LYS A 196 -1.40 -23.50 17.85
N TRP A 197 -1.97 -22.43 17.29
CA TRP A 197 -1.85 -21.07 17.81
C TRP A 197 -3.22 -20.45 18.12
N GLY A 198 -4.25 -21.29 18.28
CA GLY A 198 -5.57 -20.90 18.78
C GLY A 198 -6.64 -20.73 17.70
N ARG A 199 -7.81 -20.26 18.15
CA ARG A 199 -9.03 -20.15 17.34
C ARG A 199 -8.98 -18.91 16.44
N HIS A 200 -9.12 -19.12 15.14
CA HIS A 200 -9.05 -18.03 14.15
C HIS A 200 -10.01 -18.26 13.00
N ARG A 201 -10.12 -17.28 12.10
CA ARG A 201 -10.89 -17.38 10.86
C ARG A 201 -9.98 -17.81 9.71
N SER A 202 -10.32 -18.91 9.06
CA SER A 202 -9.71 -19.31 7.79
C SER A 202 -10.56 -18.81 6.63
N LEU A 203 -9.95 -18.08 5.71
CA LEU A 203 -10.60 -17.66 4.46
C LEU A 203 -11.01 -18.89 3.64
N THR A 204 -12.13 -18.80 2.92
CA THR A 204 -12.41 -19.76 1.84
C THR A 204 -11.35 -19.65 0.76
N ASN A 205 -11.14 -20.71 -0.02
CA ASN A 205 -10.16 -20.70 -1.12
C ASN A 205 -10.44 -19.55 -2.10
N GLU A 206 -11.72 -19.31 -2.39
CA GLU A 206 -12.15 -18.25 -3.30
C GLU A 206 -11.77 -16.87 -2.77
N MET A 207 -11.98 -16.62 -1.47
CA MET A 207 -11.63 -15.33 -0.87
C MET A 207 -10.13 -15.13 -0.75
N ALA A 208 -9.38 -16.19 -0.42
CA ALA A 208 -7.92 -16.15 -0.44
C ALA A 208 -7.38 -15.86 -1.85
N ALA A 209 -7.98 -16.44 -2.91
CA ALA A 209 -7.64 -16.12 -4.30
C ALA A 209 -7.90 -14.64 -4.63
N VAL A 210 -9.04 -14.08 -4.19
CA VAL A 210 -9.36 -12.65 -4.34
C VAL A 210 -8.33 -11.77 -3.65
N VAL A 211 -7.95 -12.08 -2.40
CA VAL A 211 -6.97 -11.31 -1.62
C VAL A 211 -5.58 -11.36 -2.25
N ILE A 212 -5.12 -12.55 -2.66
CA ILE A 212 -3.83 -12.74 -3.33
C ILE A 212 -3.80 -11.95 -4.65
N SER A 213 -4.85 -12.08 -5.47
CA SER A 213 -4.96 -11.36 -6.74
C SER A 213 -4.95 -9.84 -6.56
N HIS A 214 -5.70 -9.34 -5.58
CA HIS A 214 -5.76 -7.92 -5.23
C HIS A 214 -4.38 -7.41 -4.81
N HIS A 215 -3.70 -8.11 -3.90
CA HIS A 215 -2.38 -7.72 -3.43
C HIS A 215 -1.32 -7.77 -4.54
N HIS A 216 -1.32 -8.81 -5.36
CA HIS A 216 -0.43 -8.92 -6.52
C HIS A 216 -0.61 -7.73 -7.49
N ALA A 217 -1.85 -7.30 -7.71
CA ALA A 217 -2.13 -6.13 -8.53
C ALA A 217 -1.62 -4.82 -7.92
N LEU A 218 -1.73 -4.66 -6.59
CA LEU A 218 -1.20 -3.50 -5.87
C LEU A 218 0.33 -3.38 -5.97
N GLN A 219 1.03 -4.51 -6.12
CA GLN A 219 2.48 -4.56 -6.31
C GLN A 219 2.94 -4.27 -7.76
N GLY A 220 2.03 -3.81 -8.63
CA GLY A 220 2.35 -3.48 -10.02
C GLY A 220 2.71 -4.69 -10.89
N GLY A 221 2.41 -5.91 -10.44
CA GLY A 221 2.69 -7.15 -11.17
C GLY A 221 4.16 -7.59 -11.19
N GLY A 222 5.03 -6.95 -10.41
CA GLY A 222 6.46 -7.32 -10.31
C GLY A 222 6.73 -8.53 -9.39
N SER A 223 5.77 -8.87 -8.52
CA SER A 223 5.92 -9.96 -7.54
C SER A 223 5.37 -11.27 -8.09
N TYR A 224 6.21 -11.99 -8.83
CA TYR A 224 5.78 -13.22 -9.51
C TYR A 224 5.35 -14.36 -8.58
N SER A 225 5.75 -14.34 -7.31
CA SER A 225 5.28 -15.29 -6.29
C SER A 225 3.77 -15.20 -6.06
N GLY A 226 3.18 -14.01 -6.19
CA GLY A 226 1.73 -13.83 -6.10
C GLY A 226 0.97 -14.54 -7.22
N LEU A 227 1.55 -14.65 -8.43
CA LEU A 227 0.97 -15.44 -9.52
C LEU A 227 1.08 -16.95 -9.26
N CYS A 228 2.20 -17.40 -8.68
CA CYS A 228 2.37 -18.81 -8.29
C CYS A 228 1.37 -19.21 -7.21
N ASP A 229 1.19 -18.37 -6.18
CA ASP A 229 0.19 -18.55 -5.13
C ASP A 229 -1.23 -18.58 -5.72
N LEU A 230 -1.55 -17.61 -6.60
CA LEU A 230 -2.85 -17.53 -7.26
C LEU A 230 -3.14 -18.77 -8.11
N ASN A 231 -2.19 -19.18 -8.94
CA ASN A 231 -2.33 -20.39 -9.75
C ASN A 231 -2.44 -21.66 -8.90
N LEU A 232 -1.77 -21.72 -7.74
CA LEU A 232 -1.91 -22.85 -6.83
C LEU A 232 -3.33 -22.92 -6.26
N ILE A 233 -3.84 -21.82 -5.70
CA ILE A 233 -5.13 -21.82 -5.01
C ILE A 233 -6.32 -21.96 -5.98
N LEU A 234 -6.21 -21.42 -7.20
CA LEU A 234 -7.27 -21.51 -8.20
C LEU A 234 -7.59 -22.96 -8.63
N LYS A 235 -6.67 -23.91 -8.43
CA LYS A 235 -6.90 -25.34 -8.71
C LYS A 235 -7.98 -25.95 -7.82
N ASP A 236 -8.17 -25.37 -6.63
CA ASP A 236 -9.10 -25.85 -5.61
C ASP A 236 -10.24 -24.84 -5.35
N CYS A 237 -10.52 -23.93 -6.32
CA CYS A 237 -11.57 -22.92 -6.25
C CYS A 237 -12.67 -23.15 -7.29
N SER A 238 -13.89 -22.69 -6.99
CA SER A 238 -14.88 -22.40 -8.03
C SER A 238 -14.54 -21.07 -8.71
N LEU A 239 -14.06 -21.11 -9.96
CA LEU A 239 -13.68 -19.89 -10.69
C LEU A 239 -14.84 -18.90 -10.83
N ASP A 240 -16.08 -19.38 -10.99
CA ASP A 240 -17.28 -18.53 -11.05
C ASP A 240 -17.51 -17.78 -9.74
N GLN A 241 -17.33 -18.46 -8.60
CA GLN A 241 -17.41 -17.83 -7.29
C GLN A 241 -16.30 -16.80 -7.08
N VAL A 242 -15.05 -17.11 -7.49
CA VAL A 242 -13.94 -16.15 -7.46
C VAL A 242 -14.27 -14.91 -8.30
N ARG A 243 -14.70 -15.09 -9.56
CA ARG A 243 -15.07 -13.97 -10.45
C ARG A 243 -16.20 -13.14 -9.87
N ASN A 244 -17.21 -13.77 -9.27
CA ASN A 244 -18.32 -13.07 -8.61
C ASN A 244 -17.83 -12.24 -7.41
N LEU A 245 -16.93 -12.79 -6.59
CA LEU A 245 -16.32 -12.07 -5.48
C LEU A 245 -15.45 -10.91 -5.97
N VAL A 246 -14.57 -11.14 -6.95
CA VAL A 246 -13.74 -10.11 -7.56
C VAL A 246 -14.59 -9.00 -8.18
N HIS A 247 -15.68 -9.36 -8.87
CA HIS A 247 -16.62 -8.39 -9.43
C HIS A 247 -17.30 -7.56 -8.33
N LYS A 248 -17.66 -8.20 -7.20
CA LYS A 248 -18.23 -7.50 -6.03
C LYS A 248 -17.23 -6.55 -5.37
N VAL A 249 -15.94 -6.88 -5.36
CA VAL A 249 -14.87 -5.98 -4.90
C VAL A 249 -14.58 -4.89 -5.94
N GLY A 250 -14.77 -5.16 -7.23
CA GLY A 250 -14.71 -4.15 -8.29
C GLY A 250 -13.42 -4.15 -9.11
N PHE A 251 -12.69 -5.27 -9.18
CA PHE A 251 -11.42 -5.36 -9.93
C PHE A 251 -11.36 -6.51 -10.98
N LEU A 252 -12.51 -6.91 -11.53
CA LEU A 252 -12.63 -8.05 -12.46
C LEU A 252 -11.67 -8.00 -13.65
N GLU A 253 -11.51 -6.84 -14.28
CA GLU A 253 -10.59 -6.69 -15.42
C GLU A 253 -9.12 -6.90 -15.05
N VAL A 254 -8.74 -6.60 -13.81
CA VAL A 254 -7.37 -6.82 -13.32
C VAL A 254 -7.15 -8.32 -13.07
N PHE A 255 -8.11 -8.98 -12.44
CA PHE A 255 -8.08 -10.43 -12.25
C PHE A 255 -8.03 -11.19 -13.58
N ASP A 256 -8.87 -10.81 -14.56
CA ASP A 256 -8.88 -11.43 -15.90
C ASP A 256 -7.54 -11.28 -16.61
N ARG A 257 -6.85 -10.15 -16.44
CA ARG A 257 -5.48 -9.97 -16.96
C ARG A 257 -4.48 -10.89 -16.28
N GLN A 258 -4.59 -11.09 -14.96
CA GLN A 258 -3.72 -12.03 -14.24
C GLN A 258 -3.95 -13.48 -14.69
N LEU A 259 -5.21 -13.88 -14.90
CA LEU A 259 -5.53 -15.18 -15.48
C LEU A 259 -4.92 -15.35 -16.87
N ALA A 260 -5.08 -14.35 -17.76
CA ALA A 260 -4.48 -14.40 -19.09
C ALA A 260 -2.94 -14.52 -19.04
N ILE A 261 -2.29 -13.89 -18.06
CA ILE A 261 -0.84 -14.08 -17.83
C ILE A 261 -0.54 -15.54 -17.44
N ILE A 262 -1.27 -16.10 -16.47
CA ILE A 262 -1.11 -17.51 -16.05
C ILE A 262 -1.29 -18.45 -17.25
N GLU A 263 -2.33 -18.26 -18.06
CA GLU A 263 -2.58 -19.06 -19.28
C GLU A 263 -1.47 -18.91 -20.30
N SER A 264 -0.99 -17.68 -20.54
CA SER A 264 0.08 -17.43 -21.50
C SER A 264 1.40 -18.10 -21.10
N VAL A 265 1.69 -18.17 -19.79
CA VAL A 265 2.91 -18.78 -19.25
C VAL A 265 2.81 -20.29 -19.21
N THR A 266 1.70 -20.82 -18.71
CA THR A 266 1.51 -22.28 -18.54
C THR A 266 1.13 -22.98 -19.84
N ARG A 267 0.57 -22.25 -20.82
CA ARG A 267 -0.09 -22.78 -22.03
C ARG A 267 -1.23 -23.75 -21.73
N ILE A 268 -1.73 -23.74 -20.50
CA ILE A 268 -2.88 -24.52 -20.06
C ILE A 268 -4.05 -23.53 -20.00
N PRO A 269 -5.14 -23.76 -20.75
CA PRO A 269 -6.34 -22.98 -20.57
C PRO A 269 -6.82 -23.20 -19.12
N THR A 270 -6.87 -22.14 -18.31
CA THR A 270 -7.60 -22.17 -17.04
C THR A 270 -9.10 -22.29 -17.28
N TRP A 271 -9.54 -22.02 -18.52
CA TRP A 271 -10.94 -21.97 -18.94
C TRP A 271 -11.32 -23.15 -19.84
N LYS A 272 -12.15 -24.06 -19.33
CA LYS A 272 -13.00 -24.92 -20.16
C LYS A 272 -14.47 -24.64 -19.80
N GLY A 273 -15.20 -23.92 -20.67
CA GLY A 273 -16.66 -23.99 -20.70
C GLY A 273 -17.50 -22.98 -19.90
N VAL A 274 -16.93 -21.98 -19.21
CA VAL A 274 -17.78 -20.92 -18.62
C VAL A 274 -18.16 -19.91 -19.70
N SER A 275 -19.41 -19.53 -19.85
CA SER A 275 -19.80 -18.39 -20.70
C SER A 275 -19.46 -17.10 -19.95
N ARG A 276 -18.77 -16.16 -20.60
CA ARG A 276 -18.49 -14.83 -20.02
C ARG A 276 -19.83 -14.29 -19.48
N PRO A 277 -19.99 -14.08 -18.16
CA PRO A 277 -21.30 -13.76 -17.60
C PRO A 277 -21.86 -12.55 -18.34
N SER A 278 -23.03 -12.73 -18.94
CA SER A 278 -23.69 -11.73 -19.78
C SER A 278 -23.96 -10.50 -18.92
N LYS A 279 -23.16 -9.45 -19.13
CA LYS A 279 -23.30 -8.11 -18.52
C LYS A 279 -23.69 -8.18 -17.02
N LEU A 280 -22.81 -8.72 -16.18
CA LEU A 280 -22.95 -8.46 -14.75
C LEU A 280 -22.95 -6.92 -14.54
N PRO A 281 -23.99 -6.34 -13.92
CA PRO A 281 -24.05 -4.91 -13.70
C PRO A 281 -22.86 -4.52 -12.84
N ARG A 282 -22.00 -3.63 -13.35
CA ARG A 282 -20.81 -3.15 -12.65
C ARG A 282 -21.23 -2.75 -11.24
N VAL A 283 -20.77 -3.49 -10.23
CA VAL A 283 -20.95 -3.10 -8.83
C VAL A 283 -19.98 -1.95 -8.60
N LEU A 284 -20.39 -0.76 -9.02
CA LEU A 284 -19.73 0.45 -8.58
C LEU A 284 -19.87 0.47 -7.05
N PRO A 285 -18.80 0.74 -6.30
CA PRO A 285 -18.94 1.02 -4.88
C PRO A 285 -20.09 2.02 -4.75
N LYS A 286 -21.00 1.82 -3.78
CA LYS A 286 -21.99 2.85 -3.43
C LYS A 286 -21.19 4.05 -2.92
N VAL A 287 -20.71 4.89 -3.83
CA VAL A 287 -20.05 6.15 -3.51
C VAL A 287 -21.17 7.05 -3.04
N THR A 288 -21.49 6.96 -1.75
CA THR A 288 -22.14 8.04 -0.99
C THR A 288 -21.49 9.33 -1.42
N SER A 289 -22.25 10.25 -2.02
CA SER A 289 -21.80 11.44 -2.78
C SER A 289 -20.29 11.73 -2.77
N LYS A 290 -19.67 11.84 -3.97
CA LYS A 290 -18.22 12.09 -4.16
C LYS A 290 -17.62 13.14 -3.20
N LYS A 291 -18.40 14.16 -2.84
CA LYS A 291 -18.04 15.24 -1.89
C LYS A 291 -17.82 14.76 -0.45
N LEU A 292 -18.63 13.82 0.05
CA LEU A 292 -18.51 13.30 1.42
C LEU A 292 -17.31 12.36 1.61
N HIS A 293 -16.84 11.69 0.55
CA HIS A 293 -15.67 10.83 0.64
C HIS A 293 -14.38 11.60 0.95
N ILE A 294 -14.26 12.83 0.45
CA ILE A 294 -13.07 13.69 0.69
C ILE A 294 -12.87 13.91 2.19
N PHE A 295 -13.97 14.01 2.95
CA PHE A 295 -13.91 14.28 4.38
C PHE A 295 -13.32 13.15 5.22
N LYS A 296 -13.33 11.92 4.72
CA LYS A 296 -12.73 10.77 5.43
C LYS A 296 -11.22 10.88 5.57
N PHE A 297 -10.59 11.72 4.77
CA PHE A 297 -9.13 11.89 4.71
C PHE A 297 -8.67 13.17 5.37
N ILE A 298 -9.59 13.94 5.93
CA ILE A 298 -9.25 15.15 6.67
C ILE A 298 -8.65 14.72 8.01
N GLN A 299 -7.40 15.11 8.23
CA GLN A 299 -6.71 14.96 9.50
C GLN A 299 -7.23 16.04 10.45
N GLU A 300 -8.38 15.81 11.09
CA GLU A 300 -9.09 16.87 11.82
C GLU A 300 -8.26 17.51 12.94
N LYS A 301 -7.44 16.72 13.63
CA LYS A 301 -6.55 17.20 14.70
C LYS A 301 -5.35 17.99 14.18
N THR A 302 -5.04 17.91 12.90
CA THR A 302 -3.98 18.75 12.30
C THR A 302 -4.51 20.10 11.83
N LEU A 303 -5.81 20.37 12.00
CA LEU A 303 -6.46 21.60 11.56
C LEU A 303 -6.85 22.45 12.77
N ARG A 304 -6.75 23.78 12.63
CA ARG A 304 -7.32 24.73 13.60
C ARG A 304 -8.84 24.65 13.67
N SER A 305 -9.47 24.42 12.52
CA SER A 305 -10.91 24.22 12.42
C SER A 305 -11.26 23.28 11.27
N SER A 306 -11.60 22.03 11.62
CA SER A 306 -12.03 21.03 10.63
C SER A 306 -13.31 21.45 9.91
N LEU A 307 -14.21 22.18 10.58
CA LEU A 307 -15.45 22.68 9.99
C LEU A 307 -15.20 23.70 8.88
N ILE A 308 -14.37 24.72 9.13
CA ILE A 308 -14.06 25.76 8.14
C ILE A 308 -13.33 25.13 6.94
N TYR A 309 -12.41 24.21 7.19
CA TYR A 309 -11.72 23.47 6.13
C TYR A 309 -12.67 22.63 5.28
N LYS A 310 -13.62 21.90 5.91
CA LYS A 310 -14.67 21.15 5.20
C LYS A 310 -15.55 22.07 4.35
N MET A 311 -15.93 23.23 4.86
CA MET A 311 -16.71 24.23 4.10
C MET A 311 -15.94 24.72 2.88
N TRP A 312 -14.66 25.05 3.05
CA TRP A 312 -13.78 25.45 1.95
C TRP A 312 -13.68 24.36 0.87
N LEU A 313 -13.52 23.10 1.26
CA LEU A 313 -13.55 21.97 0.33
C LEU A 313 -14.90 21.80 -0.38
N LEU A 314 -16.04 21.99 0.31
CA LEU A 314 -17.37 21.92 -0.31
C LEU A 314 -17.59 23.00 -1.37
N LEU A 315 -16.99 24.16 -1.17
CA LEU A 315 -16.98 25.28 -2.12
C LEU A 315 -16.01 25.08 -3.28
N GLY A 316 -15.36 23.91 -3.35
CA GLY A 316 -14.48 23.51 -4.44
C GLY A 316 -13.03 23.94 -4.26
N ALA A 317 -12.58 24.15 -3.01
CA ALA A 317 -11.20 24.51 -2.69
C ALA A 317 -10.71 25.78 -3.43
N LYS A 318 -11.61 26.76 -3.64
CA LYS A 318 -11.32 27.98 -4.41
C LYS A 318 -10.31 28.86 -3.68
N SER A 319 -9.30 29.33 -4.40
CA SER A 319 -8.25 30.25 -3.93
C SER A 319 -8.80 31.51 -3.24
N ARG A 320 -9.76 32.19 -3.88
CA ARG A 320 -10.39 33.41 -3.32
C ARG A 320 -11.10 33.16 -1.99
N VAL A 321 -11.71 32.00 -1.82
CA VAL A 321 -12.40 31.65 -0.57
C VAL A 321 -11.39 31.38 0.52
N GLU A 322 -10.31 30.67 0.19
CA GLU A 322 -9.19 30.48 1.12
C GLU A 322 -8.56 31.80 1.55
N GLU A 323 -8.24 32.70 0.62
CA GLU A 323 -7.65 34.01 0.95
C GLU A 323 -8.53 34.77 1.96
N ILE A 324 -9.84 34.75 1.76
CA ILE A 324 -10.79 35.37 2.70
C ILE A 324 -10.75 34.66 4.05
N LEU A 325 -10.80 33.32 4.08
CA LEU A 325 -10.81 32.55 5.32
C LEU A 325 -9.51 32.75 6.11
N LEU A 326 -8.36 32.72 5.45
CA LEU A 326 -7.05 32.85 6.07
C LEU A 326 -6.82 34.24 6.67
N LYS A 327 -7.44 35.30 6.14
CA LYS A 327 -7.43 36.62 6.81
C LYS A 327 -7.99 36.57 8.25
N TYR A 328 -8.92 35.65 8.53
CA TYR A 328 -9.53 35.50 9.86
C TYR A 328 -8.86 34.44 10.72
N ILE A 329 -8.53 33.28 10.17
CA ILE A 329 -7.98 32.15 10.95
C ILE A 329 -6.45 32.05 10.93
N LYS A 330 -5.79 32.90 10.11
CA LYS A 330 -4.35 32.94 9.78
C LYS A 330 -3.81 31.72 9.04
N ALA A 331 -4.16 30.51 9.49
CA ALA A 331 -3.75 29.25 8.87
C ALA A 331 -4.86 28.20 9.03
N PHE A 332 -4.97 27.24 8.11
CA PHE A 332 -5.82 26.07 8.33
C PHE A 332 -5.16 25.07 9.28
N SER A 333 -3.84 24.90 9.21
CA SER A 333 -3.10 23.93 10.01
C SER A 333 -2.90 24.39 11.46
N SER A 334 -3.04 23.45 12.41
CA SER A 334 -2.87 23.70 13.85
C SER A 334 -1.39 23.76 14.27
N TRP A 335 -1.09 24.39 15.42
CA TRP A 335 0.27 24.34 15.97
C TRP A 335 0.67 22.97 16.51
N SER A 336 -0.29 22.13 16.89
CA SER A 336 -0.02 20.76 17.33
C SER A 336 0.23 19.78 16.18
N SER A 337 0.08 20.20 14.92
CA SER A 337 0.26 19.31 13.76
C SER A 337 1.69 19.16 13.30
N TYR A 338 2.62 19.94 13.86
CA TYR A 338 4.00 19.95 13.42
C TYR A 338 4.62 18.58 13.67
N MET A 339 4.96 17.90 12.58
CA MET A 339 5.69 16.65 12.70
C MET A 339 7.01 16.95 13.38
N SER A 340 7.24 16.33 14.53
CA SER A 340 8.55 16.37 15.18
C SER A 340 9.60 15.86 14.19
N THR A 341 10.78 16.45 14.25
CA THR A 341 11.90 16.26 13.30
C THR A 341 12.31 14.80 13.11
N ASN A 342 11.98 13.90 14.05
CA ASN A 342 12.35 12.49 14.01
C ASN A 342 11.63 11.67 12.93
N ILE A 343 10.57 12.20 12.31
CA ILE A 343 9.73 11.48 11.32
C ILE A 343 9.83 12.10 9.91
N ALA A 344 10.54 13.23 9.77
CA ALA A 344 10.66 13.92 8.50
C ALA A 344 11.61 13.17 7.55
N SER A 345 11.06 12.29 6.69
CA SER A 345 11.77 11.84 5.49
C SER A 345 11.94 12.96 4.48
N VAL A 346 11.20 14.06 4.63
CA VAL A 346 11.36 15.29 3.85
C VAL A 346 12.41 16.17 4.53
N LYS A 347 13.48 16.55 3.83
CA LYS A 347 14.43 17.53 4.37
C LYS A 347 13.81 18.92 4.33
N LEU A 348 13.78 19.60 5.48
CA LEU A 348 13.21 20.94 5.65
C LEU A 348 14.26 21.92 6.18
N THR A 349 14.20 23.18 5.76
CA THR A 349 14.91 24.27 6.45
C THR A 349 14.22 24.63 7.77
N ALA A 350 14.95 25.28 8.68
CA ALA A 350 14.47 25.55 10.06
C ALA A 350 13.18 26.41 10.13
N ASN A 351 12.91 27.21 9.10
CA ASN A 351 11.72 28.05 8.97
C ASN A 351 10.51 27.32 8.36
N LEU A 352 10.64 26.04 7.99
CA LEU A 352 9.56 25.27 7.38
C LEU A 352 9.06 24.17 8.30
N GLN A 353 7.75 23.95 8.30
CA GLN A 353 7.09 22.87 9.02
C GLN A 353 6.00 22.22 8.17
N LEU A 354 5.85 20.90 8.30
CA LEU A 354 4.77 20.17 7.63
C LEU A 354 3.43 20.47 8.32
N GLY A 355 2.41 20.81 7.52
CA GLY A 355 1.03 20.99 7.97
C GLY A 355 0.18 19.73 7.74
N THR A 356 -1.10 19.91 7.38
CA THR A 356 -2.01 18.81 7.01
C THR A 356 -1.68 18.20 5.65
N GLY A 357 -2.16 16.97 5.40
CA GLY A 357 -2.22 16.38 4.07
C GLY A 357 -0.98 15.58 3.68
N TRP A 358 -0.08 15.31 4.63
CA TRP A 358 1.06 14.43 4.39
C TRP A 358 0.65 12.97 4.61
N HIS A 359 0.90 12.13 3.60
CA HIS A 359 0.73 10.69 3.70
C HIS A 359 1.93 10.06 4.40
N TYR A 360 1.75 8.91 5.01
CA TYR A 360 2.83 8.22 5.72
C TYR A 360 3.95 7.71 4.78
N ARG A 361 5.18 7.63 5.30
CA ARG A 361 6.41 7.14 4.65
C ARG A 361 6.30 5.66 4.23
N TYR A 362 6.85 5.27 3.10
CA TYR A 362 7.08 3.83 2.86
C TYR A 362 8.44 3.42 3.46
N PRO A 363 8.56 2.23 4.10
CA PRO A 363 9.83 1.74 4.61
C PRO A 363 10.95 1.91 3.58
N GLY A 364 12.11 2.43 3.99
CA GLY A 364 13.29 2.61 3.13
C GLY A 364 13.28 3.84 2.22
N ASN A 365 12.18 4.60 2.15
CA ASN A 365 12.14 5.81 1.31
C ASN A 365 12.69 7.03 2.05
N ASN A 366 13.40 7.90 1.32
CA ASN A 366 13.89 9.20 1.79
C ASN A 366 12.97 10.36 1.35
N PHE A 367 11.68 10.08 1.20
CA PHE A 367 10.70 11.05 0.73
C PHE A 367 9.33 10.74 1.31
N GLN A 368 8.44 11.73 1.27
CA GLN A 368 7.05 11.60 1.72
C GLN A 368 6.08 12.01 0.63
N TRP A 369 4.92 11.37 0.64
CA TRP A 369 3.86 11.66 -0.31
C TRP A 369 2.95 12.76 0.23
N THR A 370 2.68 13.76 -0.59
CA THR A 370 1.53 14.66 -0.37
C THR A 370 0.24 13.93 -0.73
N SER A 371 -0.86 14.24 -0.06
CA SER A 371 -2.15 13.60 -0.26
C SER A 371 -3.24 14.57 -0.71
N TYR A 372 -4.07 14.09 -1.63
CA TYR A 372 -5.27 14.77 -2.12
C TYR A 372 -6.32 14.93 -0.99
N PRO A 373 -7.09 16.05 -0.93
CA PRO A 373 -7.21 17.12 -1.92
C PRO A 373 -6.10 18.17 -1.92
N ASP A 374 -5.41 18.30 -0.81
CA ASP A 374 -4.58 19.45 -0.51
C ASP A 374 -3.56 19.05 0.54
N THR A 375 -2.33 19.52 0.36
CA THR A 375 -1.25 19.33 1.32
C THR A 375 -0.63 20.67 1.64
N ARG A 376 -0.29 20.87 2.91
CA ARG A 376 0.12 22.17 3.44
C ARG A 376 1.50 22.14 4.04
N VAL A 377 2.23 23.23 3.86
CA VAL A 377 3.51 23.53 4.50
C VAL A 377 3.42 24.93 5.08
N ILE A 378 4.01 25.12 6.24
CA ILE A 378 3.99 26.39 6.92
C ILE A 378 5.40 26.96 6.87
N LEU A 379 5.49 28.17 6.34
CA LEU A 379 6.68 29.00 6.35
C LEU A 379 6.54 30.01 7.48
N HIS A 380 7.42 29.90 8.46
CA HIS A 380 7.61 30.86 9.54
C HIS A 380 8.59 31.93 9.06
N SER A 381 8.06 33.01 8.53
CA SER A 381 8.84 34.17 8.10
C SER A 381 8.82 35.19 9.23
N GLY A 382 9.89 35.25 10.02
CA GLY A 382 10.00 36.20 11.14
C GLY A 382 9.79 37.66 10.73
N ASP A 383 10.08 37.99 9.46
CA ASP A 383 9.82 39.30 8.86
C ASP A 383 9.17 39.18 7.47
N PRO A 384 8.40 40.19 7.04
CA PRO A 384 7.97 40.36 5.66
C PRO A 384 9.15 40.39 4.69
N GLY A 385 8.96 39.82 3.50
CA GLY A 385 9.99 39.82 2.46
C GLY A 385 9.80 38.72 1.42
N LYS A 386 10.78 38.63 0.51
CA LYS A 386 10.84 37.61 -0.53
C LYS A 386 11.63 36.40 -0.05
N TYR A 387 11.10 35.22 -0.31
CA TYR A 387 11.74 33.94 -0.02
C TYR A 387 11.86 33.15 -1.32
N GLU A 388 13.03 32.56 -1.53
CA GLU A 388 13.24 31.53 -2.53
C GLU A 388 12.84 30.19 -1.94
N LEU A 389 11.77 29.60 -2.48
CA LEU A 389 11.26 28.29 -2.12
C LEU A 389 11.73 27.26 -3.14
N ASN A 390 12.55 26.31 -2.70
CA ASN A 390 13.03 25.20 -3.51
C ASN A 390 12.31 23.90 -3.09
N ILE A 391 11.72 23.20 -4.05
CA ILE A 391 11.00 21.95 -3.86
C ILE A 391 11.65 20.88 -4.74
N ASN A 392 12.14 19.81 -4.12
CA ASN A 392 12.72 18.67 -4.83
C ASN A 392 11.84 17.43 -4.65
N LEU A 393 11.59 16.75 -5.76
CA LEU A 393 10.82 15.51 -5.86
C LEU A 393 11.74 14.35 -6.24
N VAL A 394 11.34 13.13 -5.87
CA VAL A 394 12.03 11.92 -6.35
C VAL A 394 11.75 11.72 -7.84
N PRO A 395 12.73 11.82 -8.75
CA PRO A 395 12.47 11.95 -10.19
C PRO A 395 11.73 10.75 -10.79
N PHE A 396 12.20 9.52 -10.50
CA PHE A 396 11.58 8.29 -11.00
C PHE A 396 10.13 8.15 -10.51
N THR A 397 9.92 8.36 -9.22
CA THR A 397 8.61 8.29 -8.59
C THR A 397 7.68 9.36 -9.13
N TRP A 398 8.17 10.59 -9.32
CA TRP A 398 7.40 11.66 -9.95
C TRP A 398 7.01 11.30 -11.37
N GLY A 399 7.91 10.71 -12.16
CA GLY A 399 7.65 10.29 -13.54
C GLY A 399 6.44 9.35 -13.68
N ILE A 400 6.21 8.48 -12.69
CA ILE A 400 5.08 7.53 -12.69
C ILE A 400 3.81 8.06 -11.98
N CYS A 401 3.87 9.25 -11.38
CA CYS A 401 2.70 9.87 -10.74
C CYS A 401 1.69 10.31 -11.78
N LEU A 402 0.41 10.05 -11.51
CA LEU A 402 -0.69 10.36 -12.43
C LEU A 402 -1.00 11.86 -12.54
N SER A 403 -0.69 12.64 -11.49
CA SER A 403 -0.84 14.09 -11.56
C SER A 403 0.18 14.63 -12.57
N SER A 404 -0.30 15.25 -13.65
CA SER A 404 0.55 15.93 -14.64
C SER A 404 0.95 17.34 -14.20
N ARG A 405 0.19 17.92 -13.27
CA ARG A 405 0.37 19.28 -12.75
C ARG A 405 -0.18 19.39 -11.33
N ILE A 406 0.51 20.13 -10.49
CA ILE A 406 0.07 20.55 -9.16
C ILE A 406 0.21 22.07 -9.05
N ASP A 407 -0.89 22.76 -8.75
CA ASP A 407 -0.92 24.19 -8.53
C ASP A 407 -0.51 24.52 -7.09
N CYS A 408 0.34 25.53 -6.95
CA CYS A 408 0.93 25.94 -5.68
C CYS A 408 0.40 27.33 -5.28
N PHE A 409 -0.03 27.45 -4.03
CA PHE A 409 -0.60 28.69 -3.49
C PHE A 409 0.04 29.03 -2.14
N ILE A 410 0.14 30.32 -1.86
CA ILE A 410 0.59 30.87 -0.58
C ILE A 410 -0.54 31.76 -0.04
N ASN A 411 -1.09 31.40 1.11
CA ASN A 411 -2.26 32.07 1.70
C ASN A 411 -3.41 32.28 0.69
N GLY A 412 -3.64 31.28 -0.17
CA GLY A 412 -4.65 31.32 -1.22
C GLY A 412 -4.26 32.06 -2.51
N LYS A 413 -3.13 32.75 -2.56
CA LYS A 413 -2.61 33.38 -3.79
C LYS A 413 -1.78 32.39 -4.59
N PHE A 414 -2.09 32.24 -5.88
CA PHE A 414 -1.32 31.37 -6.77
C PHE A 414 0.08 31.94 -7.01
N PHE A 415 1.12 31.13 -6.85
CA PHE A 415 2.51 31.56 -7.11
C PHE A 415 3.26 30.69 -8.13
N GLY A 416 2.71 29.54 -8.51
CA GLY A 416 3.38 28.66 -9.47
C GLY A 416 2.73 27.30 -9.60
N ASN A 417 3.32 26.46 -10.44
CA ASN A 417 2.93 25.07 -10.58
C ASN A 417 4.15 24.14 -10.62
N ILE A 418 3.93 22.89 -10.26
CA ILE A 418 4.87 21.77 -10.41
C ILE A 418 4.28 20.87 -11.50
N ASP A 419 5.04 20.62 -12.55
CA ASP A 419 4.63 19.79 -13.68
C ASP A 419 5.68 18.71 -14.02
N LYS A 420 5.55 18.04 -15.16
CA LYS A 420 6.47 16.96 -15.57
C LYS A 420 7.74 17.45 -16.26
N THR A 421 8.00 18.77 -16.31
CA THR A 421 9.19 19.31 -16.97
C THR A 421 10.47 19.07 -16.18
N GLY A 422 10.36 18.83 -14.87
CA GLY A 422 11.49 18.55 -14.00
C GLY A 422 11.07 17.88 -12.69
N SER A 423 12.05 17.72 -11.80
CA SER A 423 11.87 17.24 -10.42
C SER A 423 12.32 18.24 -9.37
N SER A 424 12.86 19.38 -9.77
CA SER A 424 13.32 20.46 -8.89
C SER A 424 12.69 21.76 -9.35
N PHE A 425 12.04 22.45 -8.42
CA PHE A 425 11.26 23.65 -8.71
C PHE A 425 11.65 24.76 -7.76
N THR A 426 11.86 25.96 -8.30
CA THR A 426 12.22 27.15 -7.54
C THR A 426 11.14 28.20 -7.75
N PHE A 427 10.64 28.76 -6.65
CA PHE A 427 9.62 29.81 -6.66
C PHE A 427 10.09 30.98 -5.80
N ILE A 428 9.80 32.20 -6.23
CA ILE A 428 9.95 33.38 -5.38
C ILE A 428 8.58 33.68 -4.80
N VAL A 429 8.46 33.57 -3.48
CA VAL A 429 7.23 33.86 -2.75
C VAL A 429 7.41 35.11 -1.91
N GLU A 430 6.42 36.00 -1.94
CA GLU A 430 6.38 37.19 -1.10
C GLU A 430 5.52 36.90 0.13
N THR A 431 6.08 37.20 1.29
CA THR A 431 5.46 36.98 2.60
C THR A 431 5.23 38.34 3.26
N ASN A 432 4.03 38.55 3.77
CA ASN A 432 3.64 39.78 4.47
C ASN A 432 3.15 39.51 5.89
N GLU A 433 3.20 38.25 6.31
CA GLU A 433 2.69 37.75 7.57
C GLU A 433 3.78 36.92 8.24
N GLU A 434 3.73 36.79 9.57
CA GLU A 434 4.64 35.93 10.32
C GLU A 434 4.51 34.45 9.91
N ILE A 435 3.31 34.06 9.47
CA ILE A 435 2.95 32.69 9.13
C ILE A 435 2.37 32.68 7.72
N ASN A 436 3.03 31.95 6.82
CA ASN A 436 2.56 31.77 5.46
C ASN A 436 2.29 30.29 5.22
N GLU A 437 1.06 29.97 4.84
CA GLU A 437 0.65 28.62 4.54
C GLU A 437 0.73 28.36 3.03
N LEU A 438 1.70 27.56 2.66
CA LEU A 438 1.86 27.01 1.32
C LEU A 438 0.88 25.84 1.16
N SER A 439 0.26 25.72 0.00
CA SER A 439 -0.67 24.64 -0.31
C SER A 439 -0.49 24.11 -1.73
N PHE A 440 -0.57 22.78 -1.87
CA PHE A 440 -0.32 22.04 -3.09
C PHE A 440 -1.60 21.32 -3.53
N ARG A 441 -2.08 21.61 -4.76
CA ARG A 441 -3.41 21.14 -5.23
C ARG A 441 -3.37 20.58 -6.63
N SER A 442 -4.03 19.45 -6.83
CA SER A 442 -4.27 18.94 -8.18
C SER A 442 -5.47 19.66 -8.82
N PRO A 443 -5.32 20.25 -10.04
CA PRO A 443 -6.39 20.99 -10.72
C PRO A 443 -7.57 20.12 -11.18
N LYS A 444 -7.38 18.80 -11.30
CA LYS A 444 -8.45 17.84 -11.60
C LYS A 444 -8.65 16.90 -10.42
N PRO A 445 -9.55 17.24 -9.49
CA PRO A 445 -9.64 16.55 -8.22
C PRO A 445 -10.13 15.09 -8.28
N TRP A 446 -10.80 14.71 -9.37
CA TRP A 446 -11.48 13.42 -9.48
C TRP A 446 -11.53 13.00 -10.95
N ASN A 447 -10.73 12.02 -11.34
CA ASN A 447 -11.16 11.17 -12.45
C ASN A 447 -12.29 10.31 -11.91
N SER A 448 -13.49 10.36 -12.48
CA SER A 448 -14.59 9.44 -12.10
C SER A 448 -14.25 7.98 -12.34
N ASP A 449 -13.21 7.75 -13.14
CA ASP A 449 -12.72 6.44 -13.56
C ASP A 449 -11.54 5.98 -12.70
N LEU A 450 -11.55 6.29 -11.40
CA LEU A 450 -10.58 5.70 -10.46
C LEU A 450 -10.75 4.19 -10.56
N ASN A 451 -9.75 3.51 -11.10
CA ASN A 451 -9.64 2.07 -10.94
C ASN A 451 -9.59 1.82 -9.43
N VAL A 452 -10.61 1.13 -8.94
CA VAL A 452 -10.90 0.86 -7.53
C VAL A 452 -9.63 0.37 -6.81
N LEU A 453 -8.82 -0.42 -7.52
CA LEU A 453 -7.62 -1.05 -6.99
C LEU A 453 -6.48 -0.08 -6.66
N ILE A 454 -6.36 1.07 -7.31
CA ILE A 454 -5.21 1.98 -7.12
C ILE A 454 -5.60 3.15 -6.20
N TYR A 455 -6.81 3.13 -5.62
CA TYR A 455 -7.45 4.26 -4.95
C TYR A 455 -6.54 5.07 -3.99
N ASN A 456 -5.75 4.40 -3.14
CA ASN A 456 -4.84 5.09 -2.23
C ASN A 456 -3.62 5.70 -2.92
N TRP A 457 -3.07 5.06 -3.96
CA TRP A 457 -2.01 5.63 -4.79
C TRP A 457 -2.50 6.81 -5.64
N LEU A 458 -3.74 6.76 -6.13
CA LEU A 458 -4.35 7.85 -6.90
C LEU A 458 -4.48 9.15 -6.08
N ARG A 459 -4.49 9.04 -4.75
CA ARG A 459 -4.51 10.17 -3.83
C ARG A 459 -3.13 10.76 -3.56
N MET A 460 -2.06 10.04 -3.87
CA MET A 460 -0.71 10.54 -3.69
C MET A 460 -0.38 11.53 -4.82
N GLN A 461 -0.04 12.76 -4.45
CA GLN A 461 0.10 13.87 -5.40
C GLN A 461 1.56 14.14 -5.77
N LEU A 462 2.44 14.30 -4.77
CA LEU A 462 3.85 14.65 -4.95
C LEU A 462 4.74 13.77 -4.06
N PRO A 463 5.77 13.11 -4.61
CA PRO A 463 6.78 12.40 -3.82
C PRO A 463 7.89 13.37 -3.42
N VAL A 464 7.67 14.13 -2.35
CA VAL A 464 8.55 15.23 -1.94
C VAL A 464 9.75 14.68 -1.16
N GLU A 465 10.95 14.96 -1.66
CA GLU A 465 12.22 14.62 -1.02
C GLU A 465 12.71 15.75 -0.11
N SER A 466 12.59 17.01 -0.56
CA SER A 466 12.98 18.16 0.25
C SER A 466 12.21 19.41 -0.11
N ILE A 467 12.05 20.29 0.88
CA ILE A 467 11.54 21.65 0.72
C ILE A 467 12.46 22.57 1.51
N SER A 468 12.95 23.64 0.88
CA SER A 468 13.77 24.65 1.56
C SER A 468 13.27 26.04 1.22
N ALA A 469 13.35 26.94 2.18
CA ALA A 469 12.98 28.34 2.03
C ALA A 469 14.11 29.23 2.52
N THR A 470 14.67 30.04 1.63
CA THR A 470 15.77 30.97 1.92
C THR A 470 15.29 32.40 1.71
N ARG A 471 15.49 33.27 2.70
CA ARG A 471 15.15 34.70 2.53
C ARG A 471 16.09 35.32 1.49
N ILE A 472 15.51 36.06 0.54
CA ILE A 472 16.27 36.86 -0.42
C ILE A 472 16.54 38.21 0.25
N LEU A 473 17.81 38.46 0.58
CA LEU A 473 18.22 39.74 1.15
C LEU A 473 18.26 40.79 0.04
N ASN A 474 17.58 41.92 0.23
CA ASN A 474 17.69 43.03 -0.70
C ASN A 474 19.11 43.60 -0.60
N GLN A 475 19.73 43.93 -1.75
CA GLN A 475 21.07 44.53 -1.77
C GLN A 475 21.18 45.84 -0.97
N ASP A 476 20.04 46.48 -0.67
CA ASP A 476 19.95 47.70 0.14
C ASP A 476 19.90 47.45 1.67
N GLU A 477 19.74 46.21 2.15
CA GLU A 477 19.74 45.88 3.60
C GLU A 477 21.16 45.65 4.17
N PHE A 478 22.20 45.76 3.34
CA PHE A 478 23.62 45.68 3.74
C PHE A 478 24.29 47.05 3.89
N LYS A 479 23.51 48.13 3.90
CA LYS A 479 23.96 49.49 4.25
C LYS A 479 23.37 49.87 5.60
#